data_AF-A0ABD0ZC57-F1
#
_entry.id   AF-A0ABD0ZC57-F1
#
_cell.length_a   1.000
_cell.length_b   1.000
_cell.length_c   1.000
_cell.angle_alpha   90.00
_cell.angle_beta   90.00
_cell.angle_gamma   90.00
#
_symmetry.space_group_name_H-M   'P 1'
#
loop_
_entity.id
_entity.type
_entity.pdbx_description
1 polymer ?
#
loop_
_entity_poly.entity_id
_entity_poly.type
_entity_poly.pdbx_seq_one_letter_code
_entity_poly.pdbx_strand_id
1 'polypeptide(L)'
;MDSTTETGPENVDSSLRPHNSKPLAEILTEINQNVQSMLKLIEDGEPESTEKFLCLYQSLGETYNDLNQELLNGLLKFDFKLSSSDHNNASKSSSFVFPMAHLSSSKSVISPSLESGTSYSSPKHQLVSQGTTTSSEMLQSLRLNGEVEKNPSAFQIADIFCAELETGRRELEARNIEIETEKRHVLELESKLSDSSYKIENLESELEVIKECLGVSEAEVSKLLEMLSECETEKAKLQPDNADLVDSLRAELKSRDIQIEQMEECLNQVCFKDTEIMPESGTNKNVVEELRARGEDLEKQVELQRNVITEIEEEKREAIKQLCFSLDHYKSKYLELVRSLSDNKKGMPCSKHNL
;
A
#
# COMPACT_ATOMS: atom_id res chain seq x y z
N MET A 1 45.08 8.78 -49.35
CA MET A 1 43.71 8.65 -49.86
C MET A 1 42.89 8.11 -48.71
N ASP A 2 42.66 8.96 -47.72
CA ASP A 2 41.63 10.01 -47.68
C ASP A 2 40.44 9.47 -46.89
N SER A 3 40.29 9.89 -45.63
CA SER A 3 39.61 11.12 -45.19
C SER A 3 38.10 10.88 -45.21
N THR A 4 37.46 10.64 -44.05
CA THR A 4 36.72 11.66 -43.27
C THR A 4 36.15 10.91 -42.04
N THR A 5 36.26 11.27 -40.75
CA THR A 5 36.25 12.53 -39.97
C THR A 5 35.05 13.44 -40.19
N GLU A 6 34.05 13.34 -39.31
CA GLU A 6 33.21 14.44 -38.79
C GLU A 6 32.46 13.91 -37.54
N THR A 7 32.73 14.29 -36.28
CA THR A 7 32.73 15.60 -35.58
C THR A 7 31.32 16.06 -35.13
N GLY A 8 31.03 15.80 -33.84
CA GLY A 8 30.17 16.61 -32.95
C GLY A 8 28.65 16.61 -33.19
N PRO A 9 27.81 16.88 -32.17
CA PRO A 9 28.10 17.80 -31.07
C PRO A 9 27.87 17.24 -29.66
N GLU A 10 28.54 17.90 -28.72
CA GLU A 10 28.24 17.91 -27.29
C GLU A 10 26.76 18.15 -27.02
N ASN A 11 26.15 17.32 -26.16
CA ASN A 11 24.98 17.75 -25.39
C ASN A 11 24.96 17.05 -24.03
N VAL A 12 25.47 17.78 -23.03
CA VAL A 12 24.95 17.93 -21.67
C VAL A 12 24.40 16.68 -20.97
N ASP A 13 25.24 16.17 -20.07
CA ASP A 13 24.94 15.86 -18.67
C ASP A 13 23.46 15.65 -18.29
N SER A 14 23.08 14.39 -18.06
CA SER A 14 22.07 13.99 -17.09
C SER A 14 22.20 12.49 -16.81
N SER A 15 23.15 12.17 -15.94
CA SER A 15 22.93 11.43 -14.69
C SER A 15 22.10 10.12 -14.65
N LEU A 16 22.67 9.17 -13.87
CA LEU A 16 21.99 8.28 -12.89
C LEU A 16 21.16 7.13 -13.49
N ARG A 17 21.36 5.84 -13.18
CA ARG A 17 22.08 5.08 -12.16
C ARG A 17 22.35 3.70 -12.81
N PRO A 18 23.50 3.05 -12.61
CA PRO A 18 23.63 1.65 -12.99
C PRO A 18 22.72 0.81 -12.08
N HIS A 19 21.82 0.04 -12.69
CA HIS A 19 21.06 -1.03 -12.06
C HIS A 19 22.00 -2.05 -11.44
N ASN A 20 22.16 -1.98 -10.12
CA ASN A 20 22.58 -3.09 -9.26
C ASN A 20 21.67 -3.08 -8.03
N SER A 21 20.35 -3.22 -8.24
CA SER A 21 19.42 -3.42 -7.12
C SER A 21 19.69 -4.81 -6.55
N LYS A 22 20.29 -4.89 -5.35
CA LYS A 22 20.30 -6.14 -4.60
C LYS A 22 18.84 -6.58 -4.41
N PRO A 23 18.50 -7.87 -4.59
CA PRO A 23 17.16 -8.35 -4.33
C PRO A 23 16.75 -8.04 -2.89
N LEU A 24 15.48 -7.70 -2.68
CA LEU A 24 14.92 -7.30 -1.37
C LEU A 24 15.30 -8.26 -0.24
N ALA A 25 15.31 -9.57 -0.53
CA ALA A 25 15.70 -10.60 0.43
C ALA A 25 17.16 -10.44 0.89
N GLU A 26 18.07 -10.08 -0.01
CA GLU A 26 19.49 -9.89 0.29
C GLU A 26 19.72 -8.62 1.13
N ILE A 27 18.98 -7.54 0.82
CA ILE A 27 19.00 -6.30 1.63
C ILE A 27 18.54 -6.58 3.07
N LEU A 28 17.45 -7.34 3.24
CA LEU A 28 16.95 -7.70 4.57
C LEU A 28 17.93 -8.60 5.33
N THR A 29 18.62 -9.52 4.65
CA THR A 29 19.64 -10.33 5.29
C THR A 29 20.87 -9.53 5.71
N GLU A 30 21.27 -8.51 4.94
CA GLU A 30 22.40 -7.64 5.24
C GLU A 30 22.09 -6.72 6.44
N ILE A 31 20.87 -6.16 6.48
CA ILE A 31 20.35 -5.42 7.64
C ILE A 31 20.42 -6.29 8.90
N ASN A 32 19.90 -7.52 8.83
CA ASN A 32 19.91 -8.42 9.97
C ASN A 32 21.34 -8.77 10.39
N GLN A 33 22.23 -9.06 9.45
CA GLN A 33 23.62 -9.39 9.74
C GLN A 33 24.38 -8.22 10.39
N ASN A 34 24.12 -6.99 9.95
CA ASN A 34 24.71 -5.79 10.54
C ASN A 34 24.22 -5.59 11.97
N VAL A 35 22.91 -5.72 12.22
CA VAL A 35 22.33 -5.62 13.57
C VAL A 35 22.91 -6.69 14.50
N GLN A 36 23.01 -7.94 14.05
CA GLN A 36 23.60 -9.02 14.84
C GLN A 36 25.09 -8.77 15.15
N SER A 37 25.84 -8.25 14.19
CA SER A 37 27.26 -7.92 14.39
C SER A 37 27.43 -6.76 15.37
N MET A 38 26.54 -5.76 15.33
CA MET A 38 26.52 -4.64 16.27
C MET A 38 26.15 -5.09 17.69
N LEU A 39 25.14 -5.95 17.85
CA LEU A 39 24.77 -6.52 19.15
C LEU A 39 25.91 -7.32 19.76
N LYS A 40 26.62 -8.11 18.93
CA LYS A 40 27.79 -8.86 19.37
C LYS A 40 28.92 -7.94 19.86
N LEU A 41 29.18 -6.81 19.18
CA LEU A 41 30.18 -5.84 19.63
C LEU A 41 29.81 -5.18 20.97
N ILE A 42 28.52 -4.96 21.23
CA ILE A 42 28.05 -4.45 22.53
C ILE A 42 28.26 -5.51 23.62
N GLU A 43 27.95 -6.77 23.31
CA GLU A 43 28.10 -7.89 24.25
C GLU A 43 29.58 -8.17 24.61
N ASP A 44 30.49 -8.02 23.63
CA ASP A 44 31.92 -8.25 23.82
C ASP A 44 32.62 -7.13 24.63
N GLY A 45 31.99 -5.96 24.83
CA GLY A 45 32.41 -4.92 25.79
C GLY A 45 33.76 -4.22 25.52
N GLU A 46 34.34 -4.39 24.34
CA GLU A 46 35.66 -3.86 23.98
C GLU A 46 35.62 -2.37 23.60
N PRO A 47 36.45 -1.48 24.19
CA PRO A 47 36.39 -0.03 23.92
C PRO A 47 36.86 0.38 22.51
N GLU A 48 37.73 -0.43 21.87
CA GLU A 48 38.14 -0.26 20.45
C GLU A 48 37.03 -0.66 19.45
N SER A 49 35.89 -1.18 19.93
CA SER A 49 34.75 -1.54 19.09
C SER A 49 33.91 -0.34 18.63
N THR A 50 34.10 0.83 19.24
CA THR A 50 33.26 2.02 18.99
C THR A 50 33.31 2.47 17.53
N GLU A 51 34.50 2.47 16.92
CA GLU A 51 34.66 2.86 15.51
C GLU A 51 34.02 1.83 14.56
N LYS A 52 34.21 0.53 14.85
CA LYS A 52 33.58 -0.55 14.09
C LYS A 52 32.05 -0.53 14.22
N PHE A 53 31.55 -0.23 15.40
CA PHE A 53 30.12 -0.09 15.67
C PHE A 53 29.52 1.08 14.88
N LEU A 54 30.19 2.22 14.85
CA LEU A 54 29.77 3.38 14.06
C LEU A 54 29.80 3.08 12.55
N CYS A 55 30.81 2.37 12.05
CA CYS A 55 30.85 1.92 10.65
C CYS A 55 29.67 0.99 10.31
N LEU A 56 29.36 0.03 11.18
CA LEU A 56 28.21 -0.86 11.00
C LEU A 56 26.89 -0.11 11.05
N TYR A 57 26.75 0.86 11.96
CA TYR A 57 25.57 1.71 12.05
C TYR A 57 25.38 2.55 10.79
N GLN A 58 26.46 3.12 10.23
CA GLN A 58 26.40 3.85 8.97
C GLN A 58 26.01 2.93 7.80
N SER A 59 26.63 1.75 7.69
CA SER A 59 26.28 0.76 6.67
C SER A 59 24.82 0.29 6.80
N LEU A 60 24.33 0.14 8.03
CA LEU A 60 22.92 -0.15 8.30
C LEU A 60 21.99 0.95 7.79
N GLY A 61 22.36 2.22 7.99
CA GLY A 61 21.61 3.36 7.43
C GLY A 61 21.57 3.37 5.91
N GLU A 62 22.69 3.06 5.25
CA GLU A 62 22.78 2.95 3.79
C GLU A 62 21.90 1.82 3.24
N THR A 63 21.96 0.63 3.86
CA THR A 63 21.09 -0.51 3.46
C THR A 63 19.60 -0.24 3.68
N TYR A 64 19.23 0.52 4.72
CA TYR A 64 17.86 0.98 4.92
C TYR A 64 17.40 1.95 3.83
N ASN A 65 18.29 2.81 3.36
CA ASN A 65 17.99 3.70 2.25
C ASN A 65 17.77 2.90 0.96
N ASP A 66 18.59 1.87 0.70
CA ASP A 66 18.40 0.96 -0.42
C ASP A 66 17.06 0.20 -0.33
N LEU A 67 16.68 -0.26 0.87
CA LEU A 67 15.38 -0.89 1.13
C LEU A 67 14.21 0.04 0.79
N ASN A 68 14.28 1.30 1.26
CA ASN A 68 13.24 2.29 1.00
C ASN A 68 13.11 2.59 -0.50
N GLN A 69 14.23 2.66 -1.23
CA GLN A 69 14.21 2.85 -2.67
C GLN A 69 13.58 1.65 -3.39
N GLU A 70 13.90 0.42 -2.99
CA GLU A 70 13.31 -0.79 -3.58
C GLU A 70 11.81 -0.91 -3.30
N LEU A 71 11.36 -0.56 -2.08
CA LEU A 71 9.94 -0.51 -1.73
C LEU A 71 9.20 0.56 -2.56
N LEU A 72 9.78 1.75 -2.70
CA LEU A 72 9.19 2.82 -3.51
C LEU A 72 9.09 2.41 -4.98
N ASN A 73 10.12 1.74 -5.51
CA ASN A 73 10.11 1.17 -6.86
C ASN A 73 9.04 0.07 -7.00
N GLY A 74 8.84 -0.77 -5.98
CA GLY A 74 7.80 -1.78 -5.93
C GLY A 74 6.38 -1.19 -5.94
N LEU A 75 6.15 -0.12 -5.17
CA LEU A 75 4.89 0.63 -5.12
C LEU A 75 4.58 1.31 -6.46
N LEU A 76 5.55 2.01 -7.06
CA LEU A 76 5.39 2.63 -8.38
C LEU A 76 5.09 1.62 -9.49
N LYS A 77 5.57 0.37 -9.34
CA LYS A 77 5.29 -0.73 -10.27
C LYS A 77 3.87 -1.30 -10.10
N PHE A 78 3.23 -1.08 -8.95
CA PHE A 78 1.87 -1.55 -8.65
C PHE A 78 0.80 -0.63 -9.27
N ASP A 79 1.02 0.69 -9.25
CA ASP A 79 0.07 1.69 -9.77
C ASP A 79 -0.09 1.67 -11.30
N PHE A 80 0.90 1.15 -12.04
CA PHE A 80 0.80 1.05 -13.50
C PHE A 80 -0.04 -0.15 -14.01
N LYS A 81 -0.50 -1.04 -13.13
CA LYS A 81 -1.24 -2.25 -13.52
C LYS A 81 -2.77 -2.12 -13.45
N LEU A 82 -3.31 -1.00 -12.95
CA LEU A 82 -4.75 -0.82 -12.75
C LEU A 82 -5.46 0.08 -13.78
N SER A 83 -4.83 0.45 -14.90
CA SER A 83 -5.52 1.20 -15.97
C SER A 83 -4.99 0.87 -17.37
N SER A 84 -5.68 -0.02 -18.08
CA SER A 84 -6.02 0.14 -19.52
C SER A 84 -6.86 -1.04 -20.01
N SER A 85 -8.17 -0.81 -19.97
CA SER A 85 -9.17 -1.44 -20.82
C SER A 85 -8.97 -0.98 -22.27
N ASP A 86 -8.96 -1.96 -23.18
CA ASP A 86 -9.23 -1.97 -24.63
C ASP A 86 -9.35 -0.63 -25.41
N HIS A 87 -8.36 -0.33 -26.27
CA HIS A 87 -8.48 -0.39 -27.74
C HIS A 87 -7.21 0.16 -28.46
N ASN A 88 -6.46 -0.78 -29.05
CA ASN A 88 -5.61 -0.72 -30.25
C ASN A 88 -4.65 0.48 -30.52
N ASN A 89 -3.37 0.12 -30.35
CA ASN A 89 -2.14 0.60 -30.98
C ASN A 89 -1.39 1.84 -30.43
N ALA A 90 -0.34 1.48 -29.66
CA ALA A 90 0.97 2.11 -29.49
C ALA A 90 1.03 3.42 -28.69
N SER A 91 1.03 3.25 -27.37
CA SER A 91 1.00 4.25 -26.31
C SER A 91 2.15 5.25 -26.30
N LYS A 92 1.79 6.50 -25.99
CA LYS A 92 2.66 7.53 -25.41
C LYS A 92 2.37 7.68 -23.92
N SER A 93 3.41 7.73 -23.11
CA SER A 93 3.43 8.22 -21.72
C SER A 93 4.85 8.79 -21.49
N SER A 94 5.18 10.03 -21.08
CA SER A 94 4.51 11.12 -20.32
C SER A 94 3.78 10.62 -19.08
N SER A 95 4.04 11.04 -17.85
CA SER A 95 4.94 12.00 -17.21
C SER A 95 4.57 11.87 -15.73
N PHE A 96 5.51 11.97 -14.80
CA PHE A 96 5.50 12.99 -13.75
C PHE A 96 6.52 12.65 -12.64
N VAL A 97 7.12 13.74 -12.20
CA VAL A 97 8.31 13.90 -11.36
C VAL A 97 7.96 13.79 -9.88
N PHE A 98 8.93 13.34 -9.07
CA PHE A 98 9.46 13.91 -7.80
C PHE A 98 10.33 12.82 -7.13
N PRO A 99 11.21 13.08 -6.14
CA PRO A 99 11.81 14.34 -5.66
C PRO A 99 13.32 14.23 -5.28
N MET A 100 13.85 15.39 -4.89
CA MET A 100 14.88 15.64 -3.85
C MET A 100 15.71 14.48 -3.27
N ALA A 101 17.03 14.66 -3.34
CA ALA A 101 17.89 14.67 -2.15
C ALA A 101 19.18 15.39 -2.50
N HIS A 102 19.52 16.52 -1.85
CA HIS A 102 20.91 16.94 -1.66
C HIS A 102 20.99 18.01 -0.56
N LEU A 103 21.29 17.59 0.68
CA LEU A 103 22.13 18.37 1.59
C LEU A 103 22.80 17.42 2.59
N SER A 104 24.06 17.09 2.32
CA SER A 104 25.11 16.84 3.32
C SER A 104 26.43 16.66 2.56
N SER A 105 27.21 17.73 2.39
CA SER A 105 28.18 18.24 3.37
C SER A 105 29.47 17.43 3.38
N SER A 106 30.48 18.03 2.76
CA SER A 106 31.88 17.67 2.87
C SER A 106 32.59 18.60 3.86
N LYS A 107 33.42 17.98 4.71
CA LYS A 107 34.71 18.47 5.27
C LYS A 107 34.69 19.56 6.35
N SER A 108 35.32 19.21 7.48
CA SER A 108 36.61 19.74 7.95
C SER A 108 36.67 19.59 9.48
N VAL A 109 37.47 18.67 10.02
CA VAL A 109 38.83 18.91 10.55
C VAL A 109 38.87 20.09 11.54
N ILE A 110 39.17 19.79 12.81
CA ILE A 110 40.31 20.31 13.60
C ILE A 110 40.22 19.72 15.02
N SER A 111 41.31 19.09 15.46
CA SER A 111 41.63 18.62 16.82
C SER A 111 41.63 19.77 17.85
N PRO A 112 41.54 19.50 19.17
CA PRO A 112 42.79 19.32 19.96
C PRO A 112 42.66 18.20 21.01
N SER A 113 43.68 17.37 21.21
CA SER A 113 44.83 17.60 22.10
C SER A 113 44.45 17.84 23.55
N LEU A 114 44.58 16.76 24.32
CA LEU A 114 45.12 16.67 25.68
C LEU A 114 45.64 17.99 26.27
N GLU A 115 44.93 18.50 27.27
CA GLU A 115 45.54 19.21 28.40
C GLU A 115 44.97 18.66 29.71
N SER A 116 45.82 17.93 30.42
CA SER A 116 45.66 17.55 31.81
C SER A 116 45.78 18.81 32.67
N GLY A 117 44.74 19.16 33.42
CA GLY A 117 44.80 20.31 34.32
C GLY A 117 43.63 20.36 35.28
N THR A 118 43.79 19.75 36.46
CA THR A 118 43.28 20.24 37.76
C THR A 118 43.76 19.26 38.85
N SER A 119 44.88 19.55 39.52
CA SER A 119 44.96 20.34 40.76
C SER A 119 44.11 19.80 41.91
N TYR A 120 44.66 18.84 42.64
CA TYR A 120 44.29 18.57 44.04
C TYR A 120 45.57 18.38 44.87
N SER A 121 46.01 19.49 45.43
CA SER A 121 46.49 19.66 46.80
C SER A 121 47.17 18.46 47.47
N SER A 122 48.50 18.39 47.36
CA SER A 122 49.33 17.62 48.28
C SER A 122 49.10 18.06 49.73
N PRO A 123 48.73 17.15 50.66
CA PRO A 123 48.90 17.43 52.07
C PRO A 123 50.40 17.37 52.35
N LYS A 124 50.96 18.53 52.68
CA LYS A 124 52.26 18.66 53.36
C LYS A 124 52.17 17.86 54.67
N HIS A 125 52.48 16.57 54.63
CA HIS A 125 53.08 15.94 55.79
C HIS A 125 54.49 16.47 55.88
N GLN A 126 54.58 17.53 56.68
CA GLN A 126 55.77 17.97 57.35
C GLN A 126 56.38 16.75 58.04
N LEU A 127 57.25 16.05 57.30
CA LEU A 127 58.31 15.23 57.84
C LEU A 127 59.11 16.17 58.74
N VAL A 128 58.65 16.27 59.99
CA VAL A 128 59.51 16.55 61.11
C VAL A 128 60.47 15.37 61.15
N SER A 129 61.51 15.44 60.32
CA SER A 129 62.84 15.01 60.73
C SER A 129 63.15 15.84 61.97
N GLN A 130 62.65 15.40 63.12
CA GLN A 130 63.30 15.72 64.38
C GLN A 130 64.67 15.08 64.25
N GLY A 131 65.64 15.92 63.94
CA GLY A 131 67.03 15.53 63.86
C GLY A 131 67.40 14.80 65.14
N THR A 132 67.65 13.51 65.03
CA THR A 132 68.68 12.82 65.81
C THR A 132 70.05 13.20 65.25
N THR A 133 70.30 14.50 65.10
CA THR A 133 71.65 15.02 65.25
C THR A 133 71.98 14.92 66.72
N THR A 134 73.18 14.42 67.02
CA THR A 134 73.84 14.42 68.34
C THR A 134 73.44 13.32 69.34
N SER A 135 73.83 12.08 69.04
CA SER A 135 74.27 11.17 70.13
C SER A 135 75.52 10.36 69.73
N SER A 136 76.38 10.98 68.92
CA SER A 136 77.74 10.48 68.68
C SER A 136 78.82 11.45 69.18
N GLU A 137 78.46 12.72 69.47
CA GLU A 137 79.43 13.74 69.91
C GLU A 137 79.44 13.99 71.44
N MET A 138 78.47 13.46 72.21
CA MET A 138 78.49 13.56 73.68
C MET A 138 79.27 12.45 74.40
N LEU A 139 79.80 11.46 73.67
CA LEU A 139 80.69 10.43 74.23
C LEU A 139 82.20 10.75 74.09
N GLN A 140 82.57 11.89 73.51
CA GLN A 140 83.98 12.27 73.34
C GLN A 140 84.50 13.34 74.31
N SER A 141 83.65 14.00 75.10
CA SER A 141 84.06 15.13 75.98
C SER A 141 84.36 14.76 77.44
N LEU A 142 84.26 13.50 77.86
CA LEU A 142 84.72 13.03 79.18
C LEU A 142 85.99 12.15 79.09
N ARG A 143 87.08 12.71 78.54
CA ARG A 143 88.44 12.25 78.92
C ARG A 143 88.90 13.08 80.12
N LEU A 144 88.32 12.78 81.27
CA LEU A 144 88.76 13.31 82.55
C LEU A 144 89.88 12.39 83.06
N ASN A 145 91.11 12.90 83.10
CA ASN A 145 92.33 12.22 83.57
C ASN A 145 92.33 12.03 85.09
N GLY A 146 91.27 11.41 85.63
CA GLY A 146 91.18 10.98 87.02
C GLY A 146 91.56 9.51 87.12
N GLU A 147 92.62 9.21 87.86
CA GLU A 147 93.04 7.87 88.27
C GLU A 147 92.01 7.31 89.26
N VAL A 148 90.83 6.98 88.76
CA VAL A 148 89.75 6.37 89.53
C VAL A 148 90.00 4.87 89.57
N GLU A 149 90.19 4.38 90.79
CA GLU A 149 90.26 2.96 91.14
C GLU A 149 89.10 2.21 90.48
N LYS A 150 89.43 1.45 89.43
CA LYS A 150 88.46 0.80 88.55
C LYS A 150 87.76 -0.31 89.34
N ASN A 151 86.57 -0.05 89.83
CA ASN A 151 85.71 -1.10 90.41
C ASN A 151 85.19 -2.00 89.28
N PRO A 152 85.66 -3.26 89.15
CA PRO A 152 85.25 -4.16 88.07
C PRO A 152 83.74 -4.50 88.09
N SER A 153 83.08 -4.34 89.25
CA SER A 153 81.63 -4.55 89.41
C SER A 153 80.79 -3.48 88.71
N ALA A 154 81.25 -2.23 88.66
CA ALA A 154 80.50 -1.14 88.02
C ALA A 154 80.43 -1.32 86.50
N PHE A 155 81.51 -1.84 85.89
CA PHE A 155 81.54 -2.16 84.45
C PHE A 155 80.59 -3.32 84.10
N GLN A 156 80.54 -4.38 84.92
CA GLN A 156 79.60 -5.49 84.70
C GLN A 156 78.13 -5.06 84.76
N ILE A 157 77.78 -4.16 85.70
CA ILE A 157 76.42 -3.62 85.80
C ILE A 157 76.08 -2.76 84.58
N ALA A 158 77.02 -1.93 84.12
CA ALA A 158 76.82 -1.12 82.92
C ALA A 158 76.62 -1.99 81.67
N ASP A 159 77.39 -3.08 81.52
CA ASP A 159 77.23 -4.01 80.40
C ASP A 159 75.85 -4.71 80.40
N ILE A 160 75.36 -5.10 81.58
CA ILE A 160 74.01 -5.66 81.73
C ILE A 160 72.95 -4.64 81.29
N PHE A 161 73.04 -3.40 81.76
CA PHE A 161 72.10 -2.36 81.36
C PHE A 161 72.17 -2.04 79.86
N CYS A 162 73.37 -2.00 79.27
CA CYS A 162 73.55 -1.83 77.83
C CYS A 162 72.87 -2.96 77.04
N ALA A 163 73.03 -4.21 77.47
CA ALA A 163 72.39 -5.36 76.81
C ALA A 163 70.86 -5.32 76.92
N GLU A 164 70.32 -4.90 78.07
CA GLU A 164 68.88 -4.75 78.28
C GLU A 164 68.29 -3.61 77.44
N LEU A 165 68.95 -2.45 77.42
CA LEU A 165 68.57 -1.31 76.57
C LEU A 165 68.62 -1.66 75.08
N GLU A 166 69.67 -2.36 74.64
CA GLU A 166 69.81 -2.79 73.25
C GLU A 166 68.76 -3.84 72.86
N THR A 167 68.33 -4.67 73.80
CA THR A 167 67.23 -5.62 73.59
C THR A 167 65.89 -4.88 73.48
N GLY A 168 65.61 -3.95 74.41
CA GLY A 168 64.42 -3.10 74.34
C GLY A 168 64.35 -2.26 73.07
N ARG A 169 65.50 -1.75 72.60
CA ARG A 169 65.60 -1.01 71.33
C ARG A 169 65.21 -1.89 70.13
N ARG A 170 65.75 -3.12 70.05
CA ARG A 170 65.43 -4.06 68.96
C ARG A 170 63.97 -4.51 68.98
N GLU A 171 63.39 -4.71 70.16
CA GLU A 171 61.96 -5.04 70.29
C GLU A 171 61.07 -3.88 69.82
N LEU A 172 61.40 -2.63 70.20
CA LEU A 172 60.67 -1.45 69.73
C LEU A 172 60.75 -1.31 68.20
N GLU A 173 61.94 -1.53 67.63
CA GLU A 173 62.17 -1.51 66.19
C GLU A 173 61.35 -2.60 65.47
N ALA A 174 61.30 -3.81 66.01
CA ALA A 174 60.49 -4.90 65.47
C ALA A 174 58.99 -4.57 65.50
N ARG A 175 58.47 -4.07 66.64
CA ARG A 175 57.06 -3.63 66.74
C ARG A 175 56.75 -2.48 65.79
N ASN A 176 57.69 -1.57 65.57
CA ASN A 176 57.49 -0.45 64.64
C ASN A 176 57.35 -0.94 63.20
N ILE A 177 58.15 -1.93 62.78
CA ILE A 177 58.02 -2.57 61.46
C ILE A 177 56.66 -3.25 61.32
N GLU A 178 56.24 -4.00 62.34
CA GLU A 178 54.93 -4.67 62.36
C GLU A 178 53.77 -3.65 62.23
N ILE A 179 53.81 -2.57 63.01
CA ILE A 179 52.83 -1.48 62.94
C ILE A 179 52.79 -0.85 61.53
N GLU A 180 53.93 -0.59 60.91
CA GLU A 180 53.96 -0.03 59.55
C GLU A 180 53.43 -1.01 58.49
N THR A 181 53.63 -2.32 58.66
CA THR A 181 53.01 -3.32 57.77
C THR A 181 51.50 -3.40 57.95
N GLU A 182 50.99 -3.36 59.19
CA GLU A 182 49.55 -3.38 59.46
C GLU A 182 48.88 -2.09 58.96
N LYS A 183 49.51 -0.92 59.13
CA LYS A 183 49.02 0.34 58.56
C LYS A 183 48.85 0.26 57.05
N ARG A 184 49.81 -0.34 56.34
CA ARG A 184 49.70 -0.54 54.89
C ARG A 184 48.53 -1.46 54.53
N HIS A 185 48.32 -2.52 55.31
CA HIS A 185 47.22 -3.45 55.11
C HIS A 185 45.86 -2.78 55.36
N VAL A 186 45.73 -1.95 56.41
CA VAL A 186 44.52 -1.16 56.68
C VAL A 186 44.22 -0.21 55.52
N LEU A 187 45.21 0.51 54.99
CA LEU A 187 45.02 1.40 53.84
C LEU A 187 44.56 0.64 52.58
N GLU A 188 45.07 -0.57 52.36
CA GLU A 188 44.63 -1.42 51.25
C GLU A 188 43.18 -1.87 51.42
N LEU A 189 42.79 -2.26 52.63
CA LEU A 189 41.41 -2.62 52.95
C LEU A 189 40.46 -1.43 52.83
N GLU A 190 40.87 -0.23 53.26
CA GLU A 190 40.09 1.01 53.11
C GLU A 190 39.85 1.36 51.64
N SER A 191 40.87 1.19 50.78
CA SER A 191 40.70 1.36 49.32
C SER A 191 39.71 0.36 48.75
N LYS A 192 39.85 -0.94 49.07
CA LYS A 192 38.92 -1.98 48.61
C LYS A 192 37.49 -1.74 49.11
N LEU A 193 37.35 -1.30 50.36
CA LEU A 193 36.05 -0.96 50.93
C LEU A 193 35.42 0.23 50.18
N SER A 194 36.20 1.26 49.87
CA SER A 194 35.76 2.42 49.09
C SER A 194 35.31 2.01 47.68
N ASP A 195 36.10 1.19 46.98
CA ASP A 195 35.75 0.68 45.65
C ASP A 195 34.48 -0.16 45.67
N SER A 196 34.34 -1.03 46.68
CA SER A 196 33.14 -1.84 46.86
C SER A 196 31.91 -0.99 47.19
N SER A 197 32.07 0.07 47.99
CA SER A 197 31.00 1.02 48.34
C SER A 197 30.50 1.75 47.10
N TYR A 198 31.41 2.23 46.24
CA TYR A 198 31.05 2.87 44.98
C TYR A 198 30.30 1.91 44.04
N LYS A 199 30.74 0.64 43.98
CA LYS A 199 30.05 -0.38 43.16
C LYS A 199 28.64 -0.68 43.69
N ILE A 200 28.46 -0.72 45.00
CA ILE A 200 27.15 -0.91 45.63
C ILE A 200 26.22 0.26 45.28
N GLU A 201 26.70 1.50 45.45
CA GLU A 201 25.92 2.71 45.12
C GLU A 201 25.49 2.72 43.64
N ASN A 202 26.39 2.36 42.73
CA ASN A 202 26.05 2.26 41.31
C ASN A 202 24.97 1.20 41.04
N LEU A 203 25.09 0.00 41.62
CA LEU A 203 24.09 -1.05 41.48
C LEU A 203 22.73 -0.66 42.09
N GLU A 204 22.73 0.05 43.22
CA GLU A 204 21.51 0.59 43.82
C GLU A 204 20.83 1.60 42.90
N SER A 205 21.60 2.48 42.26
CA SER A 205 21.05 3.42 41.27
C SER A 205 20.47 2.73 40.03
N GLU A 206 21.15 1.71 39.50
CA GLU A 206 20.66 0.92 38.36
C GLU A 206 19.38 0.18 38.70
N LEU A 207 19.29 -0.38 39.92
CA LEU A 207 18.11 -1.07 40.41
C LEU A 207 16.91 -0.11 40.51
N GLU A 208 17.12 1.10 41.03
CA GLU A 208 16.05 2.11 41.12
C GLU A 208 15.54 2.51 39.73
N VAL A 209 16.42 2.69 38.75
CA VAL A 209 16.04 2.98 37.35
C VAL A 209 15.23 1.83 36.75
N ILE A 210 15.66 0.58 36.93
CA ILE A 210 14.94 -0.60 36.42
C ILE A 210 13.54 -0.68 37.05
N LYS A 211 13.42 -0.40 38.34
CA LYS A 211 12.16 -0.41 39.07
C LYS A 211 11.20 0.67 38.56
N GLU A 212 11.70 1.86 38.25
CA GLU A 212 10.90 2.92 37.62
C GLU A 212 10.44 2.49 36.22
N CYS A 213 11.34 1.97 35.39
CA CYS A 213 11.01 1.46 34.05
C CYS A 213 9.95 0.34 34.11
N LEU A 214 10.07 -0.58 35.07
CA LEU A 214 9.08 -1.64 35.28
C LEU A 214 7.71 -1.06 35.62
N GLY A 215 7.65 -0.09 36.54
CA GLY A 215 6.41 0.59 36.91
C GLY A 215 5.73 1.29 35.73
N VAL A 216 6.50 1.92 34.84
CA VAL A 216 5.97 2.52 33.60
C VAL A 216 5.39 1.44 32.68
N SER A 217 6.09 0.32 32.49
CA SER A 217 5.60 -0.78 31.64
C SER A 217 4.35 -1.47 32.22
N GLU A 218 4.25 -1.62 33.54
CA GLU A 218 3.06 -2.17 34.20
C GLU A 218 1.83 -1.27 34.01
N ALA A 219 2.02 0.05 34.06
CA ALA A 219 0.96 1.01 33.77
C ALA A 219 0.51 0.95 32.29
N GLU A 220 1.45 0.81 31.35
CA GLU A 220 1.14 0.65 29.93
C GLU A 220 0.37 -0.65 29.64
N VAL A 221 0.82 -1.77 30.21
CA VAL A 221 0.11 -3.06 30.11
C VAL A 221 -1.30 -2.95 30.67
N SER A 222 -1.49 -2.28 31.82
CA SER A 222 -2.81 -2.06 32.42
C SER A 222 -3.72 -1.25 31.49
N LYS A 223 -3.18 -0.20 30.84
CA LYS A 223 -3.93 0.62 29.87
C LYS A 223 -4.30 -0.17 28.61
N LEU A 224 -3.40 -0.97 28.08
CA LEU A 224 -3.67 -1.82 26.92
C LEU A 224 -4.75 -2.87 27.23
N LEU A 225 -4.75 -3.43 28.44
CA LEU A 225 -5.76 -4.37 28.88
C LEU A 225 -7.16 -3.72 28.97
N GLU A 226 -7.22 -2.48 29.48
CA GLU A 226 -8.47 -1.69 29.51
C GLU A 226 -9.00 -1.45 28.09
N MET A 227 -8.16 -0.97 27.16
CA MET A 227 -8.55 -0.77 25.76
C MET A 227 -9.03 -2.07 25.08
N LEU A 228 -8.40 -3.21 25.38
CA LEU A 228 -8.83 -4.51 24.87
C LEU A 228 -10.23 -4.87 25.38
N SER A 229 -10.48 -4.66 26.67
CA SER A 229 -11.80 -4.92 27.26
C SER A 229 -12.89 -4.03 26.65
N GLU A 230 -12.61 -2.75 26.39
CA GLU A 230 -13.52 -1.84 25.70
C GLU A 230 -13.84 -2.35 24.29
N CYS A 231 -12.80 -2.74 23.53
CA CYS A 231 -12.95 -3.28 22.18
C CYS A 231 -13.79 -4.57 22.15
N GLU A 232 -13.59 -5.47 23.12
CA GLU A 232 -14.42 -6.68 23.25
C GLU A 232 -15.89 -6.34 23.52
N THR A 233 -16.16 -5.35 24.37
CA THR A 233 -17.55 -4.92 24.62
C THR A 233 -18.20 -4.27 23.40
N GLU A 234 -17.46 -3.50 22.61
CA GLU A 234 -17.96 -2.91 21.37
C GLU A 234 -18.24 -3.98 20.31
N LYS A 235 -17.31 -4.93 20.15
CA LYS A 235 -17.51 -6.10 19.29
C LYS A 235 -18.76 -6.89 19.69
N ALA A 236 -18.98 -7.11 20.99
CA ALA A 236 -20.16 -7.80 21.48
C ALA A 236 -21.47 -7.03 21.22
N LYS A 237 -21.44 -5.70 21.12
CA LYS A 237 -22.60 -4.86 20.76
C LYS A 237 -22.89 -4.90 19.26
N LEU A 238 -21.86 -4.89 18.41
CA LEU A 238 -22.02 -4.90 16.95
C LEU A 238 -22.37 -6.29 16.38
N GLN A 239 -21.99 -7.37 17.06
CA GLN A 239 -22.29 -8.73 16.64
C GLN A 239 -23.80 -9.04 16.51
N PRO A 240 -24.68 -8.72 17.49
CA PRO A 240 -26.12 -8.98 17.36
C PRO A 240 -26.77 -8.15 16.27
N ASP A 241 -26.44 -6.86 16.15
CA ASP A 241 -27.01 -5.97 15.12
C ASP A 241 -26.72 -6.49 13.70
N ASN A 242 -25.50 -7.00 13.49
CA ASN A 242 -25.11 -7.62 12.22
C ASN A 242 -25.80 -8.96 11.99
N ALA A 243 -26.01 -9.77 13.03
CA ALA A 243 -26.72 -11.05 12.93
C ALA A 243 -28.19 -10.82 12.52
N ASP A 244 -28.88 -9.90 13.19
CA ASP A 244 -30.27 -9.54 12.90
C ASP A 244 -30.42 -8.96 11.49
N LEU A 245 -29.48 -8.11 11.05
CA LEU A 245 -29.47 -7.58 9.68
C LEU A 245 -29.28 -8.67 8.64
N VAL A 246 -28.34 -9.60 8.86
CA VAL A 246 -28.10 -10.73 7.95
C VAL A 246 -29.33 -11.63 7.86
N ASP A 247 -30.00 -11.91 8.99
CA ASP A 247 -31.20 -12.73 9.00
C ASP A 247 -32.39 -12.03 8.32
N SER A 248 -32.53 -10.71 8.49
CA SER A 248 -33.51 -9.88 7.78
C SER A 248 -33.30 -9.92 6.26
N LEU A 249 -32.07 -9.67 5.79
CA LEU A 249 -31.72 -9.73 4.38
C LEU A 249 -31.91 -11.14 3.79
N ARG A 250 -31.58 -12.18 4.56
CA ARG A 250 -31.82 -13.58 4.17
C ARG A 250 -33.31 -13.87 4.00
N ALA A 251 -34.16 -13.33 4.87
CA ALA A 251 -35.61 -13.47 4.76
C ALA A 251 -36.16 -12.72 3.53
N GLU A 252 -35.66 -11.51 3.25
CA GLU A 252 -36.03 -10.74 2.06
C GLU A 252 -35.62 -11.46 0.77
N LEU A 253 -34.39 -11.98 0.68
CA LEU A 253 -33.94 -12.78 -0.47
C LEU A 253 -34.85 -13.97 -0.73
N LYS A 254 -35.16 -14.77 0.31
CA LYS A 254 -36.10 -15.90 0.18
C LYS A 254 -37.48 -15.44 -0.29
N SER A 255 -37.96 -14.29 0.17
CA SER A 255 -39.24 -13.74 -0.29
C SER A 255 -39.20 -13.33 -1.77
N ARG A 256 -38.07 -12.79 -2.24
CA ARG A 256 -37.87 -12.42 -3.64
C ARG A 256 -37.76 -13.65 -4.54
N ASP A 257 -37.06 -14.69 -4.09
CA ASP A 257 -36.97 -15.96 -4.82
C ASP A 257 -38.36 -16.58 -5.05
N ILE A 258 -39.19 -16.63 -3.99
CA ILE A 258 -40.58 -17.09 -4.11
C ILE A 258 -41.38 -16.23 -5.10
N GLN A 259 -41.19 -14.91 -5.09
CA GLN A 259 -41.86 -14.02 -6.03
C GLN A 259 -41.42 -14.28 -7.48
N ILE A 260 -40.12 -14.53 -7.70
CA ILE A 260 -39.58 -14.87 -9.02
C ILE A 260 -40.19 -16.19 -9.51
N GLU A 261 -40.22 -17.23 -8.68
CA GLU A 261 -40.84 -18.53 -9.02
C GLU A 261 -42.31 -18.37 -9.43
N GLN A 262 -43.08 -17.55 -8.69
CA GLN A 262 -44.48 -17.24 -9.03
C GLN A 262 -44.61 -16.51 -10.37
N MET A 263 -43.72 -15.56 -10.65
CA MET A 263 -43.71 -14.84 -11.93
C MET A 263 -43.35 -15.77 -13.10
N GLU A 264 -42.37 -16.65 -12.90
CA GLU A 264 -41.97 -17.64 -13.90
C GLU A 264 -43.10 -18.63 -14.18
N GLU A 265 -43.82 -19.09 -13.16
CA GLU A 265 -45.00 -19.94 -13.34
C GLU A 265 -46.09 -19.23 -14.15
N CYS A 266 -46.37 -17.95 -13.85
CA CYS A 266 -47.33 -17.15 -14.60
C CYS A 266 -46.92 -16.99 -16.08
N LEU A 267 -45.65 -16.67 -16.33
CA LEU A 267 -45.11 -16.56 -17.69
C LEU A 267 -45.24 -17.88 -18.44
N ASN A 268 -44.90 -19.01 -17.81
CA ASN A 268 -45.05 -20.34 -18.41
C ASN A 268 -46.51 -20.65 -18.76
N GLN A 269 -47.48 -20.27 -17.92
CA GLN A 269 -48.90 -20.44 -18.22
C GLN A 269 -49.36 -19.59 -19.42
N VAL A 270 -48.87 -18.35 -19.54
CA VAL A 270 -49.18 -17.48 -20.69
C VAL A 270 -48.56 -18.06 -21.96
N CYS A 271 -47.28 -18.44 -21.93
CA CYS A 271 -46.62 -19.07 -23.07
C CYS A 271 -47.33 -20.36 -23.50
N PHE A 272 -47.77 -21.19 -22.56
CA PHE A 272 -48.53 -22.40 -22.89
C PHE A 272 -49.84 -22.07 -23.62
N LYS A 273 -50.61 -21.08 -23.12
CA LYS A 273 -51.86 -20.63 -23.77
C LYS A 273 -51.60 -20.07 -25.17
N ASP A 274 -50.54 -19.28 -25.37
CA ASP A 274 -50.17 -18.77 -26.69
C ASP A 274 -49.83 -19.92 -27.66
N THR A 275 -49.13 -20.96 -27.18
CA THR A 275 -48.86 -22.16 -28.00
C THR A 275 -50.10 -23.01 -28.26
N GLU A 276 -51.08 -23.02 -27.36
CA GLU A 276 -52.35 -23.74 -27.52
C GLU A 276 -53.34 -23.01 -28.45
N ILE A 277 -53.28 -21.68 -28.53
CA ILE A 277 -54.09 -20.87 -29.47
C ILE A 277 -53.44 -20.84 -30.88
N MET A 278 -52.14 -21.07 -30.99
CA MET A 278 -51.44 -21.18 -32.28
C MET A 278 -51.97 -22.27 -33.25
N PRO A 279 -52.41 -23.48 -32.85
CA PRO A 279 -53.02 -24.43 -33.78
C PRO A 279 -54.38 -23.98 -34.32
N GLU A 280 -55.18 -23.19 -33.58
CA GLU A 280 -56.43 -22.61 -34.11
C GLU A 280 -56.18 -21.55 -35.20
N SER A 281 -55.02 -20.86 -35.12
CA SER A 281 -54.54 -19.98 -36.20
C SER A 281 -54.30 -20.73 -37.51
N GLY A 282 -53.87 -22.00 -37.45
CA GLY A 282 -53.70 -22.85 -38.62
C GLY A 282 -55.01 -23.14 -39.36
N THR A 283 -56.07 -23.46 -38.62
CA THR A 283 -57.42 -23.65 -39.17
C THR A 283 -58.01 -22.35 -39.72
N ASN A 284 -57.84 -21.23 -39.01
CA ASN A 284 -58.31 -19.93 -39.49
C ASN A 284 -57.59 -19.50 -40.78
N LYS A 285 -56.27 -19.75 -40.87
CA LYS A 285 -55.49 -19.46 -42.08
C LYS A 285 -56.00 -20.26 -43.28
N ASN A 286 -56.31 -21.55 -43.09
CA ASN A 286 -56.86 -22.40 -44.16
C ASN A 286 -58.24 -21.90 -44.62
N VAL A 287 -59.14 -21.55 -43.69
CA VAL A 287 -60.46 -20.99 -44.04
C VAL A 287 -60.33 -19.66 -44.79
N VAL A 288 -59.38 -18.80 -44.43
CA VAL A 288 -59.12 -17.54 -45.14
C VAL A 288 -58.60 -17.80 -46.56
N GLU A 289 -57.71 -18.80 -46.74
CA GLU A 289 -57.22 -19.20 -48.06
C GLU A 289 -58.34 -19.80 -48.94
N GLU A 290 -59.21 -20.64 -48.37
CA GLU A 290 -60.38 -21.21 -49.08
C GLU A 290 -61.38 -20.12 -49.50
N LEU A 291 -61.73 -19.20 -48.58
CA LEU A 291 -62.63 -18.08 -48.88
C LEU A 291 -62.05 -17.16 -49.95
N ARG A 292 -60.73 -16.95 -49.96
CA ARG A 292 -60.05 -16.18 -51.00
C ARG A 292 -60.17 -16.86 -52.36
N ALA A 293 -59.86 -18.15 -52.45
CA ALA A 293 -60.00 -18.90 -53.70
C ALA A 293 -61.44 -18.87 -54.23
N ARG A 294 -62.43 -19.05 -53.35
CA ARG A 294 -63.85 -18.93 -53.72
C ARG A 294 -64.23 -17.52 -54.18
N GLY A 295 -63.63 -16.49 -53.59
CA GLY A 295 -63.79 -15.10 -54.04
C GLY A 295 -63.30 -14.90 -55.47
N GLU A 296 -62.11 -15.40 -55.79
CA GLU A 296 -61.51 -15.30 -57.13
C GLU A 296 -62.35 -16.02 -58.20
N ASP A 297 -62.92 -17.19 -57.88
CA ASP A 297 -63.78 -17.92 -58.81
C ASP A 297 -65.12 -17.22 -59.07
N LEU A 298 -65.73 -16.64 -58.03
CA LEU A 298 -66.94 -15.84 -58.17
C LEU A 298 -66.68 -14.57 -58.99
N GLU A 299 -65.53 -13.92 -58.80
CA GLU A 299 -65.14 -12.75 -59.59
C GLU A 299 -65.03 -13.08 -61.08
N LYS A 300 -64.37 -14.21 -61.43
CA LYS A 300 -64.31 -14.71 -62.82
C LYS A 300 -65.69 -14.98 -63.39
N GLN A 301 -66.61 -15.56 -62.60
CA GLN A 301 -67.97 -15.85 -63.06
C GLN A 301 -68.76 -14.55 -63.32
N VAL A 302 -68.65 -13.56 -62.44
CA VAL A 302 -69.28 -12.25 -62.62
C VAL A 302 -68.76 -11.56 -63.87
N GLU A 303 -67.45 -11.62 -64.12
CA GLU A 303 -66.84 -11.03 -65.31
C GLU A 303 -67.32 -11.73 -66.59
N LEU A 304 -67.43 -13.06 -66.58
CA LEU A 304 -68.00 -13.81 -67.71
C LEU A 304 -69.47 -13.42 -67.96
N GLN A 305 -70.29 -13.30 -66.91
CA GLN A 305 -71.67 -12.85 -67.03
C GLN A 305 -71.77 -11.41 -67.58
N ARG A 306 -70.91 -10.51 -67.10
CA ARG A 306 -70.83 -9.13 -67.61
C ARG A 306 -70.51 -9.10 -69.11
N ASN A 307 -69.58 -9.93 -69.57
CA ASN A 307 -69.22 -10.01 -70.99
C ASN A 307 -70.40 -10.49 -71.85
N VAL A 308 -71.11 -11.54 -71.43
CA VAL A 308 -72.30 -12.04 -72.13
C VAL A 308 -73.41 -10.98 -72.21
N ILE A 309 -73.65 -10.24 -71.12
CA ILE A 309 -74.64 -9.14 -71.12
C ILE A 309 -74.22 -8.07 -72.13
N THR A 310 -72.95 -7.67 -72.12
CA THR A 310 -72.43 -6.64 -73.02
C THR A 310 -72.53 -7.05 -74.48
N GLU A 311 -72.27 -8.32 -74.80
CA GLU A 311 -72.42 -8.89 -76.13
C GLU A 311 -73.88 -8.87 -76.61
N ILE A 312 -74.83 -9.37 -75.79
CA ILE A 312 -76.26 -9.34 -76.11
C ILE A 312 -76.76 -7.91 -76.27
N GLU A 313 -76.28 -6.97 -75.45
CA GLU A 313 -76.61 -5.56 -75.60
C GLU A 313 -76.10 -4.98 -76.92
N GLU A 314 -74.90 -5.38 -77.36
CA GLU A 314 -74.34 -4.97 -78.66
C GLU A 314 -75.14 -5.57 -79.82
N GLU A 315 -75.50 -6.85 -79.75
CA GLU A 315 -76.39 -7.48 -80.73
C GLU A 315 -77.75 -6.78 -80.83
N LYS A 316 -78.34 -6.40 -79.69
CA LYS A 316 -79.57 -5.60 -79.65
C LYS A 316 -79.37 -4.22 -80.30
N ARG A 317 -78.25 -3.55 -80.03
CA ARG A 317 -77.92 -2.25 -80.65
C ARG A 317 -77.82 -2.39 -82.16
N GLU A 318 -77.15 -3.43 -82.67
CA GLU A 318 -77.02 -3.64 -84.11
C GLU A 318 -78.35 -4.05 -84.76
N ALA A 319 -79.18 -4.89 -84.11
CA ALA A 319 -80.52 -5.22 -84.59
C ALA A 319 -81.43 -3.99 -84.70
N ILE A 320 -81.40 -3.09 -83.70
CA ILE A 320 -82.11 -1.81 -83.75
C ILE A 320 -81.61 -0.96 -84.92
N LYS A 321 -80.29 -0.89 -85.12
CA LYS A 321 -79.67 -0.13 -86.21
C LYS A 321 -80.10 -0.65 -87.59
N GLN A 322 -80.09 -1.97 -87.80
CA GLN A 322 -80.57 -2.62 -89.03
C GLN A 322 -82.06 -2.33 -89.29
N LEU A 323 -82.89 -2.31 -88.24
CA LEU A 323 -84.30 -1.95 -88.33
C LEU A 323 -84.50 -0.48 -88.73
N CYS A 324 -83.75 0.43 -88.11
CA CYS A 324 -83.76 1.86 -88.48
C CYS A 324 -83.40 2.07 -89.95
N PHE A 325 -82.34 1.44 -90.44
CA PHE A 325 -81.96 1.49 -91.86
C PHE A 325 -83.08 0.97 -92.78
N SER A 326 -83.73 -0.13 -92.39
CA SER A 326 -84.85 -0.68 -93.16
C SER A 326 -86.05 0.29 -93.19
N LEU A 327 -86.39 0.91 -92.05
CA LEU A 327 -87.46 1.90 -91.95
C LEU A 327 -87.18 3.14 -92.80
N ASP A 328 -85.96 3.66 -92.77
CA ASP A 328 -85.55 4.80 -93.60
C ASP A 328 -85.63 4.49 -95.09
N HIS A 329 -85.26 3.26 -95.49
CA HIS A 329 -85.42 2.79 -96.87
C HIS A 329 -86.89 2.73 -97.29
N TYR A 330 -87.77 2.14 -96.48
CA TYR A 330 -89.21 2.10 -96.76
C TYR A 330 -89.83 3.49 -96.81
N LYS A 331 -89.46 4.38 -95.87
CA LYS A 331 -89.90 5.78 -95.86
C LYS A 331 -89.44 6.51 -97.12
N SER A 332 -88.21 6.29 -97.56
CA SER A 332 -87.69 6.87 -98.80
C SER A 332 -88.46 6.38 -100.03
N LYS A 333 -88.71 5.08 -100.16
CA LYS A 333 -89.54 4.52 -101.24
C LYS A 333 -90.98 5.03 -101.22
N TYR A 334 -91.57 5.17 -100.02
CA TYR A 334 -92.91 5.75 -99.88
C TYR A 334 -92.93 7.22 -100.33
N LEU A 335 -91.93 8.02 -99.94
CA LEU A 335 -91.79 9.39 -100.39
C LEU A 335 -91.59 9.49 -101.91
N GLU A 336 -90.83 8.59 -102.53
CA GLU A 336 -90.72 8.48 -103.99
C GLU A 336 -92.08 8.18 -104.63
N LEU A 337 -92.84 7.20 -104.11
CA LEU A 337 -94.17 6.86 -104.61
C LEU A 337 -95.15 8.03 -104.50
N VAL A 338 -95.14 8.74 -103.37
CA VAL A 338 -95.95 9.95 -103.16
C VAL A 338 -95.55 11.06 -104.16
N ARG A 339 -94.25 11.24 -104.41
CA ARG A 339 -93.75 12.20 -105.41
C ARG A 339 -94.22 11.85 -106.82
N SER A 340 -94.09 10.57 -107.23
CA SER A 340 -94.60 10.08 -108.51
C SER A 340 -96.12 10.23 -108.67
N LEU A 341 -96.90 10.07 -107.59
CA LEU A 341 -98.36 10.30 -107.61
C LEU A 341 -98.72 11.80 -107.70
N SER A 342 -97.94 12.67 -107.06
CA SER A 342 -98.10 14.13 -107.16
C SER A 342 -97.74 14.67 -108.56
N ASP A 343 -96.76 14.07 -109.23
CA ASP A 343 -96.39 14.41 -110.61
C ASP A 343 -97.48 13.98 -111.62
N ASN A 344 -98.28 12.95 -111.30
CA ASN A 344 -99.45 12.52 -112.07
C ASN A 344 -100.74 13.35 -111.83
N LYS A 345 -100.74 14.29 -110.86
CA LYS A 345 -101.86 15.24 -110.60
C LYS A 345 -101.68 16.62 -111.25
N LYS A 346 -100.58 16.86 -111.97
CA LYS A 346 -100.36 18.08 -112.78
C LYS A 346 -100.69 17.93 -114.27
N GLY A 347 -101.48 16.92 -114.63
CA GLY A 347 -101.91 16.67 -116.00
C GLY A 347 -103.34 16.15 -116.12
N MET A 348 -104.37 16.91 -115.68
CA MET A 348 -105.62 17.03 -116.45
C MET A 348 -106.54 18.18 -115.95
N PRO A 349 -107.24 18.87 -116.87
CA PRO A 349 -107.84 20.19 -116.65
C PRO A 349 -109.32 20.12 -116.23
N CYS A 350 -109.79 21.14 -115.49
CA CYS A 350 -111.21 21.45 -115.36
C CYS A 350 -111.47 22.90 -115.85
N SER A 351 -112.16 23.01 -116.97
CA SER A 351 -112.99 24.17 -117.34
C SER A 351 -114.37 24.02 -116.66
N LYS A 352 -115.18 25.03 -116.32
CA LYS A 352 -115.19 26.51 -116.31
C LYS A 352 -116.57 26.91 -115.71
N HIS A 353 -116.67 27.93 -114.83
CA HIS A 353 -117.73 28.98 -114.85
C HIS A 353 -117.69 29.97 -113.65
N ASN A 354 -117.65 31.26 -114.03
CA ASN A 354 -118.06 32.56 -113.44
C ASN A 354 -118.76 32.65 -112.07
N LEU A 355 -118.29 33.59 -111.22
CA LEU A 355 -118.79 34.98 -111.16
C LEU A 355 -117.63 35.95 -110.83
#